data_AF-A0A085WGJ0-F1
#
_entry.id   AF-A0A085WGJ0-F1
#
_cell.length_a   1.000
_cell.length_b   1.000
_cell.length_c   1.000
_cell.angle_alpha   90.00
_cell.angle_beta   90.00
_cell.angle_gamma   90.00
#
_symmetry.space_group_name_H-M   'P 1'
#
loop_
_entity.id
_entity.type
_entity.pdbx_description
1 polymer ?
#
loop_
_entity_poly.entity_id
_entity_poly.type
_entity_poly.pdbx_seq_one_letter_code
_entity_poly.pdbx_strand_id
1 'polypeptide(L)'
;MPDMLAIISKAVFEKEAAGLKPGDVLPLDRYRSASRHLDPLKSGGRLFLVTVRPPKEALWWVAVLEGLKFQDEEWRATPNRIPITDITRLIPKLRFESGKGITAAKGALGMSLQTPRVLAAEDLALLLPSGNNGPAEAPAPAGPINLTAHEPDSPLPCLCKRCLPKAPERAQAKGMAFTRAHVEAADRVLHYWLPDELLHDAARVSQSVLGALHARL
;
A
#
# COMPACT_ATOMS: atom_id res chain seq x y z
N MET A 1 5.15 9.28 -15.22
CA MET A 1 3.73 9.33 -14.79
C MET A 1 3.62 10.39 -13.70
N PRO A 2 2.56 11.22 -13.69
CA PRO A 2 2.44 12.30 -12.73
C PRO A 2 2.15 11.79 -11.33
N ASP A 3 2.90 12.29 -10.35
CA ASP A 3 2.65 12.09 -8.94
C ASP A 3 2.19 13.42 -8.35
N MET A 4 0.93 13.47 -7.90
CA MET A 4 0.31 14.71 -7.46
C MET A 4 -0.03 14.66 -5.99
N LEU A 5 0.20 15.75 -5.27
CA LEU A 5 -0.22 15.94 -3.89
C LEU A 5 -1.49 16.80 -3.84
N ALA A 6 -2.49 16.36 -3.08
CA ALA A 6 -3.71 17.13 -2.81
C ALA A 6 -4.09 17.04 -1.33
N ILE A 7 -4.77 18.08 -0.84
CA ILE A 7 -5.26 18.13 0.54
C ILE A 7 -6.68 17.55 0.64
N ILE A 8 -6.91 16.69 1.62
CA ILE A 8 -8.24 16.36 2.12
C ILE A 8 -8.59 17.35 3.23
N SER A 9 -9.77 17.96 3.15
CA SER A 9 -10.21 18.89 4.18
C SER A 9 -10.42 18.17 5.51
N LYS A 10 -10.26 18.92 6.61
CA LYS A 10 -10.51 18.41 7.97
C LYS A 10 -11.88 17.71 8.09
N ALA A 11 -12.92 18.32 7.53
CA ALA A 11 -14.28 17.81 7.62
C ALA A 11 -14.44 16.46 6.88
N VAL A 12 -13.86 16.32 5.70
CA VAL A 12 -13.89 15.05 4.96
C VAL A 12 -13.08 14.00 5.70
N PHE A 13 -11.89 14.33 6.18
CA PHE A 13 -11.06 13.40 6.95
C PHE A 13 -11.78 12.93 8.23
N GLU A 14 -12.41 13.82 9.00
CA GLU A 14 -13.12 13.45 10.23
C GLU A 14 -14.35 12.57 9.98
N LYS A 15 -14.98 12.70 8.82
CA LYS A 15 -16.09 11.83 8.42
C LYS A 15 -15.62 10.44 8.01
N GLU A 16 -14.56 10.35 7.19
CA GLU A 16 -14.09 9.09 6.60
C GLU A 16 -13.12 8.32 7.52
N ALA A 17 -12.43 9.01 8.42
CA ALA A 17 -11.30 8.49 9.20
C ALA A 17 -11.46 8.74 10.71
N ALA A 18 -12.71 8.84 11.20
CA ALA A 18 -13.00 9.09 12.61
C ALA A 18 -12.24 8.13 13.53
N GLY A 19 -11.39 8.69 14.41
CA GLY A 19 -10.60 7.91 15.38
C GLY A 19 -9.29 7.31 14.86
N LEU A 20 -8.97 7.45 13.57
CA LEU A 20 -7.70 6.98 13.02
C LEU A 20 -6.53 7.90 13.39
N LYS A 21 -5.36 7.31 13.62
CA LYS A 21 -4.10 7.98 13.98
C LYS A 21 -2.94 7.50 13.09
N PRO A 22 -1.77 8.16 13.12
CA PRO A 22 -0.60 7.67 12.41
C PRO A 22 -0.29 6.21 12.75
N GLY A 23 0.00 5.41 11.73
CA GLY A 23 0.15 3.95 11.79
C GLY A 23 -1.10 3.17 11.36
N ASP A 24 -2.30 3.75 11.48
CA ASP A 24 -3.53 3.12 11.01
C ASP A 24 -3.68 3.28 9.48
N VAL A 25 -4.40 2.37 8.83
CA VAL A 25 -4.68 2.45 7.39
C VAL A 25 -6.11 2.98 7.19
N LEU A 26 -6.24 4.07 6.43
CA LEU A 26 -7.52 4.53 5.91
C LEU A 26 -7.73 3.92 4.51
N PRO A 27 -8.67 2.98 4.31
CA PRO A 27 -8.87 2.29 3.02
C PRO A 27 -9.65 3.17 2.03
N LEU A 28 -9.22 4.42 1.86
CA LEU A 28 -9.82 5.37 0.95
C LEU A 28 -9.61 4.90 -0.49
N ASP A 29 -10.69 4.85 -1.25
CA ASP A 29 -10.73 4.40 -2.65
C ASP A 29 -11.19 5.50 -3.61
N ARG A 30 -11.45 6.70 -3.08
CA ARG A 30 -12.01 7.82 -3.84
C ARG A 30 -11.52 9.17 -3.35
N TYR A 31 -11.44 10.13 -4.26
CA TYR A 31 -11.19 11.53 -3.94
C TYR A 31 -12.05 12.45 -4.80
N ARG A 32 -12.98 13.17 -4.17
CA ARG A 32 -13.92 14.05 -4.86
C ARG A 32 -13.30 15.41 -5.17
N SER A 33 -13.01 15.67 -6.44
CA SER A 33 -12.51 16.95 -6.92
C SER A 33 -12.56 17.02 -8.45
N ALA A 34 -13.24 18.04 -8.97
CA ALA A 34 -13.26 18.39 -10.39
C ALA A 34 -12.19 19.42 -10.78
N SER A 35 -11.16 19.62 -9.94
CA SER A 35 -10.11 20.62 -10.20
C SER A 35 -9.32 20.26 -11.47
N ARG A 36 -9.22 21.22 -12.40
CA ARG A 36 -8.41 21.07 -13.64
C ARG A 36 -6.93 20.87 -13.35
N HIS A 37 -6.44 21.26 -12.17
CA HIS A 37 -5.06 20.97 -11.77
C HIS A 37 -4.75 19.47 -11.70
N LEU A 38 -5.77 18.61 -11.56
CA LEU A 38 -5.62 17.15 -11.53
C LEU A 38 -5.74 16.51 -12.92
N ASP A 39 -6.02 17.28 -13.98
CA ASP A 39 -6.13 16.76 -15.35
C ASP A 39 -4.92 15.90 -15.80
N PRO A 40 -3.67 16.16 -15.38
CA PRO A 40 -2.54 15.29 -15.71
C PRO A 40 -2.77 13.82 -15.31
N LEU A 41 -3.49 13.55 -14.21
CA LEU A 41 -3.78 12.19 -13.72
C LEU A 41 -4.71 11.40 -14.65
N LYS A 42 -5.39 12.04 -15.63
CA LYS A 42 -6.18 11.35 -16.66
C LYS A 42 -5.32 10.43 -17.53
N SER A 43 -4.02 10.73 -17.63
CA SER A 43 -3.04 9.91 -18.34
C SER A 43 -2.46 8.76 -17.48
N GLY A 44 -2.97 8.58 -16.25
CA GLY A 44 -2.43 7.69 -15.23
C GLY A 44 -1.59 8.44 -14.19
N GLY A 45 -0.97 7.70 -13.27
CA GLY A 45 -0.18 8.25 -12.15
C GLY A 45 -0.78 7.96 -10.78
N ARG A 46 -0.36 8.74 -9.78
CA ARG A 46 -0.76 8.53 -8.38
C ARG A 46 -1.14 9.85 -7.71
N LEU A 47 -2.10 9.78 -6.80
CA LEU A 47 -2.58 10.91 -6.02
C LEU A 47 -2.25 10.68 -4.54
N PHE A 48 -1.37 11.52 -4.01
CA PHE A 48 -0.92 11.55 -2.63
C PHE A 48 -1.80 12.50 -1.84
N LEU A 49 -2.54 11.95 -0.89
CA LEU A 49 -3.52 12.71 -0.12
C LEU A 49 -2.95 13.07 1.24
N VAL A 50 -2.98 14.34 1.59
CA VAL A 50 -2.53 14.84 2.89
C VAL A 50 -3.67 15.53 3.64
N THR A 51 -3.57 15.62 4.96
CA THR A 51 -4.43 16.47 5.78
C THR A 51 -3.58 17.23 6.78
N VAL A 52 -4.05 18.42 7.17
CA VAL A 52 -3.45 19.21 8.24
C VAL A 52 -4.27 18.97 9.52
N ARG A 53 -3.62 18.51 10.59
CA ARG A 53 -4.26 18.20 11.87
C ARG A 53 -3.83 19.16 12.99
N PRO A 54 -4.73 19.47 13.93
CA PRO A 54 -4.34 20.05 15.21
C PRO A 54 -3.70 18.96 16.11
N PRO A 55 -2.87 19.35 17.09
CA PRO A 55 -2.32 20.68 17.34
C PRO A 55 -1.11 20.99 16.43
N LYS A 56 -0.78 22.28 16.26
CA LYS A 56 0.44 22.78 15.56
C LYS A 56 0.56 22.48 14.05
N GLU A 57 -0.56 22.36 13.34
CA GLU A 57 -0.57 22.15 11.88
C GLU A 57 0.26 20.93 11.44
N ALA A 58 0.09 19.81 12.16
CA ALA A 58 0.76 18.56 11.79
C ALA A 58 0.29 18.14 10.38
N LEU A 59 1.25 17.93 9.47
CA LEU A 59 0.96 17.46 8.12
C LEU A 59 0.99 15.94 8.12
N TRP A 60 -0.17 15.34 7.95
CA TRP A 60 -0.29 13.88 7.86
C TRP A 60 -0.50 13.49 6.41
N TRP A 61 0.28 12.52 5.96
CA TRP A 61 -0.01 11.77 4.76
C TRP A 61 -1.04 10.71 5.09
N VAL A 62 -2.14 10.65 4.36
CA VAL A 62 -3.30 9.81 4.72
C VAL A 62 -3.60 8.69 3.74
N ALA A 63 -3.26 8.86 2.46
CA ALA A 63 -3.47 7.83 1.45
C ALA A 63 -2.62 8.06 0.20
N VAL A 64 -2.42 6.98 -0.55
CA VAL A 64 -1.99 7.01 -1.96
C VAL A 64 -3.05 6.33 -2.79
N LEU A 65 -3.60 7.06 -3.75
CA LEU A 65 -4.58 6.53 -4.69
C LEU A 65 -3.87 6.20 -6.01
N GLU A 66 -3.98 4.95 -6.42
CA GLU A 66 -3.37 4.39 -7.64
C GLU A 66 -4.45 3.76 -8.54
N GLY A 67 -4.16 3.60 -9.83
CA GLY A 67 -5.15 3.09 -10.79
C GLY A 67 -6.32 4.05 -11.01
N LEU A 68 -6.01 5.35 -11.01
CA LEU A 68 -6.97 6.44 -11.00
C LEU A 68 -7.89 6.44 -12.24
N LYS A 69 -9.19 6.59 -12.00
CA LYS A 69 -10.23 6.81 -13.01
C LYS A 69 -11.10 7.99 -12.60
N PHE A 70 -11.23 8.98 -13.47
CA PHE A 70 -12.10 10.13 -13.24
C PHE A 70 -13.53 9.82 -13.71
N GLN A 71 -14.50 9.86 -12.80
CA GLN A 71 -15.93 9.60 -13.03
C GLN A 71 -16.75 10.48 -12.10
N ASP A 72 -17.86 11.07 -12.56
CA ASP A 72 -18.82 11.82 -11.72
C ASP A 72 -18.17 12.85 -10.76
N GLU A 73 -17.24 13.66 -11.27
CA GLU A 73 -16.49 14.67 -10.49
C GLU A 73 -15.60 14.12 -9.35
N GLU A 74 -15.31 12.82 -9.38
CA GLU A 74 -14.42 12.16 -8.44
C GLU A 74 -13.38 11.26 -9.11
N TRP A 75 -12.27 11.07 -8.41
CA TRP A 75 -11.20 10.16 -8.77
C TRP A 75 -11.39 8.87 -8.00
N ARG A 76 -11.70 7.78 -8.70
CA ARG A 76 -11.79 6.42 -8.15
C ARG A 76 -10.46 5.70 -8.30
N ALA A 77 -10.11 4.87 -7.33
CA ALA A 77 -8.84 4.16 -7.26
C ALA A 77 -9.02 2.80 -6.58
N THR A 78 -7.96 1.99 -6.61
CA THR A 78 -7.86 0.84 -5.71
C THR A 78 -7.82 1.32 -4.25
N PRO A 79 -8.47 0.64 -3.28
CA PRO A 79 -8.43 1.02 -1.87
C PRO A 79 -7.01 1.18 -1.35
N ASN A 80 -6.75 2.31 -0.69
CA ASN A 80 -5.44 2.62 -0.10
C ASN A 80 -5.03 1.59 0.94
N ARG A 81 -3.75 1.25 0.94
CA ARG A 81 -3.13 0.32 1.90
C ARG A 81 -1.96 0.95 2.66
N ILE A 82 -1.60 2.18 2.34
CA ILE A 82 -0.50 2.90 2.98
C ILE A 82 -0.99 3.49 4.31
N PRO A 83 -0.26 3.26 5.42
CA PRO A 83 -0.66 3.78 6.72
C PRO A 83 -0.51 5.31 6.78
N ILE A 84 -1.37 5.93 7.57
CA ILE A 84 -1.30 7.35 7.89
C ILE A 84 0.07 7.63 8.51
N THR A 85 0.78 8.63 8.02
CA THR A 85 2.14 8.95 8.47
C THR A 85 2.25 10.43 8.78
N ASP A 86 2.80 10.78 9.94
CA ASP A 86 3.14 12.17 10.25
C ASP A 86 4.40 12.57 9.50
N ILE A 87 4.23 13.44 8.49
CA ILE A 87 5.28 13.94 7.61
C ILE A 87 5.63 15.40 7.91
N THR A 88 5.23 15.95 9.06
CA THR A 88 5.44 17.37 9.42
C THR A 88 6.91 17.78 9.30
N ARG A 89 7.83 16.87 9.63
CA ARG A 89 9.29 17.13 9.54
C ARG A 89 9.80 17.27 8.10
N LEU A 90 9.03 16.86 7.10
CA LEU A 90 9.40 16.93 5.68
C LEU A 90 8.98 18.25 5.02
N ILE A 91 8.08 19.03 5.63
CA ILE A 91 7.63 20.35 5.13
C ILE A 91 8.79 21.24 4.63
N PRO A 92 9.88 21.47 5.41
CA PRO A 92 10.96 22.34 4.95
C PRO A 92 11.80 21.76 3.81
N LYS A 93 11.68 20.46 3.53
CA LYS A 93 12.42 19.73 2.48
C LYS A 93 11.64 19.63 1.18
N LEU A 94 10.30 19.66 1.24
CA LEU A 94 9.46 19.57 0.05
C LEU A 94 9.68 20.80 -0.87
N ARG A 95 9.87 20.57 -2.16
CA ARG A 95 10.08 21.62 -3.16
C ARG A 95 9.01 21.64 -4.26
N PHE A 96 8.35 20.52 -4.52
CA PHE A 96 7.46 20.31 -5.67
C PHE A 96 8.19 20.53 -6.99
N GLU A 97 7.56 20.13 -8.10
CA GLU A 97 8.11 20.38 -9.43
C GLU A 97 8.34 21.89 -9.68
N SER A 98 7.53 22.74 -9.05
CA SER A 98 7.68 24.21 -9.12
C SER A 98 8.92 24.79 -8.41
N GLY A 99 9.64 24.00 -7.60
CA GLY A 99 10.80 24.44 -6.80
C GLY A 99 10.51 25.36 -5.61
N LYS A 100 9.28 25.87 -5.46
CA LYS A 100 8.91 26.87 -4.43
C LYS A 100 8.65 26.28 -3.04
N GLY A 101 8.47 24.97 -2.92
CA GLY A 101 8.15 24.31 -1.65
C GLY A 101 6.84 24.79 -1.01
N ILE A 102 6.71 24.61 0.31
CA ILE A 102 5.55 25.08 1.09
C ILE A 102 5.91 26.39 1.78
N THR A 103 5.44 27.51 1.24
CA THR A 103 5.53 28.84 1.85
C THR A 103 4.18 29.19 2.50
N ALA A 104 3.96 28.68 3.71
CA ALA A 104 2.75 28.98 4.48
C ALA A 104 3.09 29.82 5.70
N ALA A 105 2.28 30.85 5.98
CA ALA A 105 2.30 31.51 7.28
C ALA A 105 1.79 30.55 8.36
N LYS A 106 2.19 30.78 9.61
CA LYS A 106 1.69 30.01 10.76
C LYS A 106 0.15 30.09 10.82
N GLY A 107 -0.51 28.94 10.85
CA GLY A 107 -1.97 28.81 10.82
C GLY A 107 -2.59 28.70 9.42
N ALA A 108 -1.80 28.85 8.35
CA ALA A 108 -2.26 28.87 6.97
C ALA A 108 -1.82 27.65 6.14
N LEU A 109 -1.28 26.60 6.75
CA LEU A 109 -0.76 25.43 6.03
C LEU A 109 -1.84 24.75 5.20
N GLY A 110 -3.03 24.55 5.78
CA GLY A 110 -4.16 23.94 5.07
C GLY A 110 -4.63 24.77 3.87
N MET A 111 -4.61 26.10 3.98
CA MET A 111 -4.96 26.99 2.87
C MET A 111 -3.92 26.95 1.75
N SER A 112 -2.62 26.93 2.10
CA SER A 112 -1.52 26.88 1.12
C SER A 112 -1.57 25.63 0.23
N LEU A 113 -2.12 24.52 0.75
CA LEU A 113 -2.20 23.22 0.06
C LEU A 113 -3.52 22.98 -0.69
N GLN A 114 -4.42 23.96 -0.77
CA GLN A 114 -5.71 23.82 -1.45
C GLN A 114 -5.57 23.49 -2.95
N THR A 115 -4.56 24.06 -3.60
CA THR A 115 -4.26 23.76 -5.01
C THR A 115 -3.41 22.50 -5.08
N PRO A 116 -3.85 21.44 -5.79
CA PRO A 116 -3.03 20.26 -6.01
C PRO A 116 -1.70 20.61 -6.69
N ARG A 117 -0.62 19.95 -6.28
CA ARG A 117 0.74 20.23 -6.77
C ARG A 117 1.39 18.95 -7.28
N VAL A 118 2.19 19.07 -8.32
CA VAL A 118 3.01 17.96 -8.80
C VAL A 118 4.21 17.78 -7.87
N LEU A 119 4.43 16.57 -7.39
CA LEU A 119 5.59 16.20 -6.58
C LEU A 119 6.81 16.03 -7.48
N ALA A 120 7.95 16.57 -7.06
CA ALA A 120 9.21 16.25 -7.71
C ALA A 120 9.68 14.84 -7.31
N ALA A 121 10.53 14.23 -8.13
CA ALA A 121 11.13 12.92 -7.81
C ALA A 121 11.86 12.94 -6.45
N GLU A 122 12.52 14.05 -6.12
CA GLU A 122 13.19 14.26 -4.83
C GLU A 122 12.20 14.28 -3.65
N ASP A 123 11.01 14.87 -3.84
CA ASP A 123 9.97 14.87 -2.81
C ASP A 123 9.43 13.47 -2.57
N LEU A 124 9.26 12.70 -3.64
CA LEU A 124 8.81 11.31 -3.57
C LEU A 124 9.82 10.44 -2.82
N ALA A 125 11.12 10.65 -3.02
CA ALA A 125 12.16 9.93 -2.29
C ALA A 125 12.17 10.26 -0.78
N LEU A 126 11.61 11.40 -0.38
CA LEU A 126 11.43 11.76 1.03
C LEU A 126 10.14 11.17 1.62
N LEU A 127 9.09 11.10 0.81
CA LEU A 127 7.76 10.63 1.21
C LEU A 127 7.68 9.10 1.24
N LEU A 128 8.23 8.46 0.21
CA LEU A 128 8.36 7.01 0.13
C LEU A 128 9.67 6.63 0.82
N PRO A 129 9.67 5.79 1.86
CA PRO A 129 10.91 5.34 2.48
C PRO A 129 11.81 4.74 1.41
N SER A 130 13.11 5.06 1.46
CA SER A 130 14.12 4.53 0.56
C SER A 130 14.15 2.99 0.64
N GLY A 131 13.35 2.33 -0.20
CA GLY A 131 13.60 0.97 -0.62
C GLY A 131 14.75 1.00 -1.60
N ASN A 132 15.81 0.25 -1.27
CA ASN A 132 17.07 0.12 -2.01
C ASN A 132 16.99 0.28 -3.55
N ASN A 133 18.02 0.95 -4.09
CA ASN A 133 18.40 0.98 -5.50
C ASN A 133 18.30 -0.41 -6.16
N GLY A 134 17.44 -0.48 -7.18
CA GLY A 134 17.24 -1.58 -8.13
C GLY A 134 16.03 -1.23 -9.00
N PRO A 135 15.90 -1.71 -10.25
CA PRO A 135 14.74 -1.37 -11.07
C PRO A 135 13.48 -1.94 -10.41
N ALA A 136 12.71 -1.05 -9.78
CA ALA A 136 11.56 -1.40 -8.95
C ALA A 136 10.29 -1.52 -9.80
N GLU A 137 9.94 -2.78 -10.05
CA GLU A 137 8.58 -3.25 -10.24
C GLU A 137 7.66 -2.67 -9.14
N ALA A 138 6.42 -2.32 -9.51
CA ALA A 138 5.44 -1.66 -8.66
C ALA A 138 5.33 -2.31 -7.26
N PRO A 139 5.04 -1.55 -6.18
CA PRO A 139 4.71 -2.17 -4.90
C PRO A 139 3.51 -3.07 -5.12
N ALA A 140 3.73 -4.39 -5.00
CA ALA A 140 2.69 -5.37 -5.18
C ALA A 140 1.50 -5.00 -4.26
N PRO A 141 0.25 -5.05 -4.77
CA PRO A 141 -0.93 -4.85 -3.94
C PRO A 141 -0.74 -5.69 -2.68
N ALA A 142 -1.03 -5.15 -1.48
CA ALA A 142 -0.70 -5.87 -0.25
C ALA A 142 -1.20 -7.31 -0.41
N GLY A 143 -0.25 -8.24 -0.43
CA GLY A 143 -0.54 -9.58 -0.92
C GLY A 143 -1.71 -10.18 -0.15
N PRO A 144 -2.38 -11.18 -0.72
CA PRO A 144 -3.43 -11.90 -0.01
C PRO A 144 -2.98 -12.21 1.43
N ILE A 145 -3.91 -12.08 2.39
CA ILE A 145 -3.65 -12.32 3.81
C ILE A 145 -3.14 -13.75 3.95
N ASN A 146 -1.86 -13.88 4.31
CA ASN A 146 -1.24 -15.18 4.51
C ASN A 146 -1.80 -15.84 5.78
N LEU A 147 -2.44 -16.99 5.60
CA LEU A 147 -3.10 -17.76 6.66
C LEU A 147 -2.19 -18.79 7.32
N THR A 148 -0.94 -18.93 6.88
CA THR A 148 -0.02 -19.90 7.50
C THR A 148 0.43 -19.44 8.87
N ALA A 149 0.21 -20.29 9.86
CA ALA A 149 0.64 -20.07 11.24
C ALA A 149 2.17 -20.17 11.35
N HIS A 150 2.73 -19.52 12.37
CA HIS A 150 4.14 -19.67 12.69
C HIS A 150 4.37 -20.98 13.46
N GLU A 151 5.22 -21.84 12.90
CA GLU A 151 5.64 -23.10 13.54
C GLU A 151 7.18 -23.10 13.68
N PRO A 152 7.71 -22.76 14.87
CA PRO A 152 9.15 -22.66 15.08
C PRO A 152 9.87 -24.02 15.10
N ASP A 153 9.16 -25.09 15.51
CA ASP A 153 9.74 -26.43 15.71
C ASP A 153 9.48 -27.39 14.54
N SER A 154 9.08 -26.86 13.38
CA SER A 154 8.82 -27.67 12.19
C SER A 154 10.14 -28.10 11.54
N PRO A 155 10.26 -29.36 11.07
CA PRO A 155 11.44 -29.81 10.32
C PRO A 155 11.58 -29.12 8.95
N LEU A 156 10.55 -28.41 8.49
CA LEU A 156 10.57 -27.62 7.28
C LEU A 156 10.54 -26.12 7.61
N PRO A 157 11.12 -25.24 6.76
CA PRO A 157 11.07 -23.81 6.98
C PRO A 157 9.62 -23.31 7.08
N CYS A 158 9.34 -22.53 8.13
CA CYS A 158 8.03 -21.95 8.36
C CYS A 158 7.62 -21.01 7.22
N LEU A 159 6.36 -21.10 6.79
CA LEU A 159 5.81 -20.32 5.68
C LEU A 159 4.93 -19.14 6.13
N CYS A 160 4.91 -18.82 7.42
CA CYS A 160 4.19 -17.66 7.98
C CYS A 160 4.67 -16.34 7.38
N LYS A 161 3.87 -15.29 7.51
CA LYS A 161 4.19 -13.93 7.01
C LYS A 161 5.60 -13.46 7.37
N ARG A 162 6.10 -13.80 8.56
CA ARG A 162 7.45 -13.38 9.04
C ARG A 162 8.59 -14.21 8.43
N CYS A 163 8.36 -15.48 8.15
CA CYS A 163 9.38 -16.42 7.72
C CYS A 163 9.43 -16.59 6.20
N LEU A 164 8.30 -16.40 5.50
CA LEU A 164 8.16 -16.57 4.06
C LEU A 164 9.22 -15.82 3.23
N PRO A 165 9.61 -14.57 3.54
CA PRO A 165 10.64 -13.86 2.76
C PRO A 165 12.03 -14.52 2.79
N LYS A 166 12.29 -15.38 3.78
CA LYS A 166 13.55 -16.13 3.93
C LYS A 166 13.38 -17.63 3.62
N ALA A 167 12.15 -18.09 3.41
CA ALA A 167 11.87 -19.48 3.10
C ALA A 167 12.27 -19.78 1.64
N PRO A 168 13.01 -20.87 1.38
CA PRO A 168 13.40 -21.24 0.02
C PRO A 168 12.19 -21.73 -0.79
N GLU A 169 12.35 -21.85 -2.12
CA GLU A 169 11.34 -22.51 -2.97
C GLU A 169 11.33 -24.03 -2.81
N ARG A 170 12.44 -24.61 -2.36
CA ARG A 170 12.59 -26.05 -2.11
C ARG A 170 13.22 -26.29 -0.75
N ALA A 171 12.75 -27.31 -0.06
CA ALA A 171 13.28 -27.74 1.22
C ALA A 171 13.39 -29.27 1.28
N GLN A 172 14.25 -29.77 2.15
CA GLN A 172 14.37 -31.20 2.42
C GLN A 172 14.15 -31.47 3.90
N ALA A 173 13.39 -32.50 4.22
CA ALA A 173 13.20 -32.98 5.58
C ALA A 173 13.05 -34.50 5.56
N LYS A 174 13.76 -35.17 6.48
CA LYS A 174 13.67 -36.63 6.66
C LYS A 174 13.88 -37.45 5.36
N GLY A 175 14.78 -36.99 4.49
CA GLY A 175 15.10 -37.65 3.22
C GLY A 175 14.08 -37.41 2.09
N MET A 176 13.03 -36.62 2.32
CA MET A 176 12.07 -36.22 1.29
C MET A 176 12.32 -34.77 0.85
N ALA A 177 12.14 -34.52 -0.45
CA ALA A 177 12.19 -33.19 -1.03
C ALA A 177 10.78 -32.61 -1.14
N PHE A 178 10.68 -31.30 -0.91
CA PHE A 178 9.45 -30.55 -0.95
C PHE A 178 9.63 -29.30 -1.79
N THR A 179 8.60 -28.97 -2.55
CA THR A 179 8.47 -27.73 -3.29
C THR A 179 7.41 -26.86 -2.63
N ARG A 180 7.69 -25.58 -2.48
CA ARG A 180 6.77 -24.60 -1.90
C ARG A 180 5.60 -24.39 -2.87
N ALA A 181 4.39 -24.54 -2.37
CA ALA A 181 3.16 -24.32 -3.12
C ALA A 181 2.24 -23.35 -2.36
N HIS A 182 1.22 -22.85 -3.05
CA HIS A 182 0.20 -21.99 -2.46
C HIS A 182 -1.15 -22.14 -3.16
N VAL A 183 -2.21 -21.82 -2.44
CA VAL A 183 -3.55 -21.60 -3.00
C VAL A 183 -4.08 -20.26 -2.52
N GLU A 184 -4.88 -19.61 -3.36
CA GLU A 184 -5.52 -18.34 -3.05
C GLU A 184 -7.05 -18.47 -3.09
N ALA A 185 -7.71 -17.85 -2.12
CA ALA A 185 -9.16 -17.73 -2.06
C ALA A 185 -9.53 -16.29 -1.67
N ALA A 186 -10.21 -15.59 -2.58
CA ALA A 186 -10.54 -14.16 -2.44
C ALA A 186 -9.30 -13.30 -2.12
N ASP A 187 -9.20 -12.80 -0.88
CA ASP A 187 -8.12 -11.95 -0.40
C ASP A 187 -7.13 -12.69 0.51
N ARG A 188 -7.11 -14.04 0.48
CA ARG A 188 -6.32 -14.88 1.39
C ARG A 188 -5.47 -15.89 0.64
N VAL A 189 -4.30 -16.19 1.19
CA VAL A 189 -3.36 -17.18 0.63
C VAL A 189 -2.96 -18.16 1.72
N LEU A 190 -2.88 -19.44 1.35
CA LEU A 190 -2.32 -20.49 2.19
C LEU A 190 -1.13 -21.11 1.48
N HIS A 191 0.06 -20.92 2.04
CA HIS A 191 1.28 -21.60 1.59
C HIS A 191 1.43 -22.97 2.27
N TYR A 192 1.98 -23.94 1.56
CA TYR A 192 2.25 -25.27 2.09
C TYR A 192 3.44 -25.91 1.37
N TRP A 193 4.01 -26.95 1.97
CA TRP A 193 5.05 -27.76 1.38
C TRP A 193 4.43 -28.95 0.65
N LEU A 194 4.63 -29.04 -0.66
CA LEU A 194 4.20 -30.16 -1.49
C LEU A 194 5.39 -31.13 -1.64
N PRO A 195 5.25 -32.41 -1.24
CA PRO A 195 6.27 -33.42 -1.55
C PRO A 195 6.54 -33.50 -3.05
N ASP A 196 7.80 -33.59 -3.45
CA ASP A 196 8.19 -33.62 -4.87
C ASP A 196 7.57 -34.81 -5.62
N GLU A 197 7.30 -35.92 -4.92
CA GLU A 197 6.60 -37.10 -5.46
C GLU A 197 5.17 -36.78 -5.93
N LEU A 198 4.53 -35.76 -5.34
CA LEU A 198 3.17 -35.33 -5.68
C LEU A 198 3.14 -34.18 -6.70
N LEU A 199 4.29 -33.77 -7.25
CA LEU A 199 4.33 -32.71 -8.26
C LEU A 199 3.52 -33.06 -9.52
N HIS A 200 3.49 -34.33 -9.90
CA HIS A 200 2.66 -34.79 -11.02
C HIS A 200 1.16 -34.57 -10.76
N ASP A 201 0.73 -34.69 -9.51
CA ASP A 201 -0.65 -34.49 -9.05
C ASP A 201 -0.88 -33.09 -8.45
N ALA A 202 0.04 -32.14 -8.65
CA ALA A 202 0.02 -30.85 -7.97
C ALA A 202 -1.32 -30.12 -8.10
N ALA A 203 -1.94 -30.14 -9.28
CA ALA A 203 -3.24 -29.53 -9.52
C ALA A 203 -4.36 -30.12 -8.63
N ARG A 204 -4.38 -31.45 -8.48
CA ARG A 204 -5.36 -32.15 -7.63
C ARG A 204 -5.14 -31.84 -6.17
N VAL A 205 -3.88 -31.80 -5.72
CA VAL A 205 -3.53 -31.40 -4.36
C VAL A 205 -3.95 -29.95 -4.09
N SER A 206 -3.64 -29.02 -4.99
CA SER A 206 -4.07 -27.62 -4.88
C SER A 206 -5.59 -27.48 -4.82
N GLN A 207 -6.34 -28.21 -5.65
CA GLN A 207 -7.80 -28.21 -5.58
C GLN A 207 -8.34 -28.71 -4.23
N SER A 208 -7.74 -29.77 -3.67
CA SER A 208 -8.11 -30.28 -2.35
C SER A 208 -7.82 -29.27 -1.24
N VAL A 209 -6.66 -28.61 -1.28
CA VAL A 209 -6.29 -27.58 -0.29
C VAL A 209 -7.20 -26.36 -0.43
N LEU A 210 -7.50 -25.92 -1.66
CA LEU A 210 -8.42 -24.82 -1.94
C LEU A 210 -9.85 -25.13 -1.47
N GLY A 211 -10.33 -26.34 -1.69
CA GLY A 211 -11.64 -26.79 -1.19
C GLY A 211 -11.72 -26.76 0.33
N ALA A 212 -10.67 -27.22 1.02
CA ALA A 212 -10.58 -27.14 2.48
C ALA A 212 -10.50 -25.69 2.98
N LEU A 213 -9.82 -24.81 2.24
CA LEU A 213 -9.74 -23.38 2.54
C LEU A 213 -11.12 -22.73 2.41
N HIS A 214 -11.85 -22.94 1.31
CA HIS A 214 -13.20 -22.42 1.12
C HIS A 214 -14.18 -22.88 2.19
N ALA A 215 -14.07 -24.12 2.69
CA ALA A 215 -14.94 -24.63 3.75
C ALA A 215 -14.75 -23.93 5.11
N ARG A 216 -13.67 -23.15 5.28
CA ARG A 216 -13.34 -22.43 6.52
C ARG A 216 -13.48 -20.90 6.41
N LEU A 217 -13.76 -20.38 5.21
CA LEU A 217 -14.01 -18.96 4.96
C LEU A 217 -15.51 -18.68 4.98
#